data_AF-A0A5N5ZIQ5-F1
#
_entry.id   AF-A0A5N5ZIQ5-F1
#
_cell.length_a   1.000
_cell.length_b   1.000
_cell.length_c   1.000
_cell.angle_alpha   90.00
_cell.angle_beta   90.00
_cell.angle_gamma   90.00
#
_symmetry.space_group_name_H-M   'P 1'
#
loop_
_entity.id
_entity.type
_entity.pdbx_description
1 polymer ?
#
loop_
_entity_poly.entity_id
_entity_poly.type
_entity_poly.pdbx_seq_one_letter_code
_entity_poly.pdbx_strand_id
1 'polypeptide(L)'
;MKQLLYAKIFVIFFHAFIIIAGGHGYGIMGMLDVFFPVYFLSGELRFNYDTSLIPITIFSSVFGKILLLSSIFFKHTSKTQRRTIIGVVLLLVSYISTVLISEEDIRILSILSGIPFLLLLVQIFYLVFLSKTSE
;
A
#
# COMPACT_ATOMS: atom_id res chain seq x y z
N MET A 1 20.11 9.85 2.23
CA MET A 1 19.05 10.19 1.24
C MET A 1 18.77 9.09 0.21
N LYS A 2 19.76 8.55 -0.50
CA LYS A 2 19.53 7.47 -1.50
C LYS A 2 18.85 6.22 -0.91
N GLN A 3 19.19 5.82 0.31
CA GLN A 3 18.55 4.68 0.99
C GLN A 3 17.05 4.88 1.23
N LEU A 4 16.63 6.07 1.69
CA LEU A 4 15.21 6.37 1.90
C LEU A 4 14.44 6.42 0.57
N LEU A 5 15.07 6.90 -0.50
CA LEU A 5 14.51 6.84 -1.85
C LEU A 5 14.23 5.38 -2.27
N TYR A 6 15.23 4.50 -2.16
CA TYR A 6 15.05 3.09 -2.52
C TYR A 6 14.03 2.39 -1.63
N ALA A 7 14.02 2.67 -0.33
CA ALA A 7 13.03 2.11 0.60
C ALA A 7 11.60 2.50 0.19
N LYS A 8 11.35 3.76 -0.19
CA LYS A 8 10.03 4.20 -0.70
C LYS A 8 9.61 3.45 -1.96
N ILE A 9 10.53 3.30 -2.93
CA ILE A 9 10.26 2.58 -4.18
C ILE A 9 9.95 1.11 -3.89
N PHE A 10 10.75 0.45 -3.04
CA PHE A 10 10.52 -0.94 -2.69
C PHE A 10 9.24 -1.14 -1.89
N VAL A 11 8.88 -0.23 -0.97
CA VAL A 11 7.58 -0.30 -0.27
C VAL A 11 6.42 -0.26 -1.26
N ILE A 12 6.46 0.65 -2.24
CA ILE A 12 5.43 0.73 -3.29
C ILE A 12 5.38 -0.59 -4.09
N PHE A 13 6.55 -1.08 -4.49
CA PHE A 13 6.69 -2.30 -5.29
C PHE A 13 6.12 -3.51 -4.53
N PHE A 14 6.63 -3.81 -3.34
CA PHE A 14 6.19 -4.98 -2.56
C PHE A 14 4.74 -4.88 -2.13
N HIS A 15 4.23 -3.68 -1.83
CA HIS A 15 2.80 -3.50 -1.58
C HIS A 15 1.95 -3.84 -2.81
N ALA A 16 2.41 -3.57 -4.03
CA ALA A 16 1.68 -3.93 -5.25
C ALA A 16 1.60 -5.44 -5.49
N PHE A 17 2.52 -6.23 -4.92
CA PHE A 17 2.56 -7.69 -5.03
C PHE A 17 1.84 -8.43 -3.90
N ILE A 18 1.23 -7.70 -2.96
CA ILE A 18 0.40 -8.32 -1.92
C ILE A 18 -0.76 -9.02 -2.61
N ILE A 19 -0.91 -10.31 -2.29
CA ILE A 19 -1.99 -11.15 -2.81
C ILE A 19 -3.31 -10.68 -2.19
N ILE A 20 -4.36 -10.63 -3.00
CA ILE A 20 -5.71 -10.22 -2.58
C ILE A 20 -6.76 -11.11 -3.24
N ALA A 21 -7.86 -11.35 -2.52
CA ALA A 21 -9.04 -12.03 -3.05
C ALA A 21 -9.90 -11.04 -3.86
N GLY A 22 -10.21 -11.37 -5.11
CA GLY A 22 -11.22 -10.69 -5.93
C GLY A 22 -12.38 -11.62 -6.22
N GLY A 23 -13.59 -11.11 -6.46
CA GLY A 23 -14.83 -11.91 -6.62
C GLY A 23 -14.81 -12.99 -7.71
N HIS A 24 -13.74 -13.09 -8.50
CA HIS A 24 -13.50 -14.08 -9.55
C HIS A 24 -12.17 -14.84 -9.42
N GLY A 25 -11.43 -14.72 -8.30
CA GLY A 25 -10.18 -15.45 -8.05
C GLY A 25 -9.11 -14.67 -7.29
N TYR A 26 -7.89 -15.18 -7.31
CA TYR A 26 -6.73 -14.52 -6.69
C TYR A 26 -6.17 -13.43 -7.60
N GLY A 27 -5.83 -12.28 -7.01
CA GLY A 27 -5.17 -11.18 -7.69
C GLY A 27 -4.02 -10.62 -6.86
N ILE A 28 -3.38 -9.60 -7.38
CA ILE A 28 -2.42 -8.78 -6.63
C ILE A 28 -2.95 -7.36 -6.51
N MET A 29 -2.62 -6.70 -5.40
CA MET A 29 -3.07 -5.34 -5.09
C MET A 29 -2.82 -4.36 -6.25
N GLY A 30 -1.66 -4.45 -6.91
CA GLY A 30 -1.30 -3.56 -8.02
C GLY A 30 -2.21 -3.70 -9.24
N MET A 31 -2.70 -4.91 -9.55
CA MET A 31 -3.69 -5.09 -10.62
C MET A 31 -5.00 -4.43 -10.21
N LEU A 32 -5.40 -4.61 -8.96
CA LEU A 32 -6.66 -4.10 -8.44
C LEU A 32 -6.66 -2.56 -8.40
N ASP A 33 -5.54 -1.92 -8.07
CA ASP A 33 -5.35 -0.47 -8.17
C ASP A 33 -5.59 0.07 -9.59
N VAL A 34 -5.21 -0.69 -10.63
CA VAL A 34 -5.31 -0.29 -12.04
C VAL A 34 -6.72 -0.55 -12.59
N PHE A 35 -7.29 -1.71 -12.28
CA PHE A 35 -8.60 -2.09 -12.82
C PHE A 35 -9.77 -1.50 -12.04
N PHE A 36 -9.60 -1.15 -10.77
CA PHE A 36 -10.71 -0.62 -9.96
C PHE A 36 -11.38 0.63 -10.55
N PRO A 37 -10.65 1.66 -11.06
CA PRO A 37 -11.30 2.78 -11.73
C PRO A 37 -12.19 2.35 -12.91
N VAL A 38 -11.75 1.35 -13.68
CA VAL A 38 -12.50 0.80 -14.81
C VAL A 38 -13.76 0.08 -14.33
N TYR A 39 -13.64 -0.77 -13.31
CA TYR A 39 -14.78 -1.49 -12.73
C TYR A 39 -15.78 -0.55 -12.02
N PHE A 40 -15.28 0.50 -11.38
CA PHE A 40 -16.11 1.51 -10.71
C PHE A 40 -16.94 2.30 -11.72
N LEU A 41 -16.35 2.70 -12.84
CA LEU A 41 -17.04 3.45 -13.89
C LEU A 41 -18.01 2.61 -14.72
N SER A 42 -17.72 1.32 -14.91
CA SER A 42 -18.59 0.38 -15.65
C SER A 42 -19.76 -0.15 -14.82
N GLY A 43 -19.75 0.02 -13.49
CA GLY A 43 -20.76 -0.53 -12.59
C GLY A 43 -20.69 -2.05 -12.43
N GLU A 44 -19.65 -2.69 -12.97
CA GLU A 44 -19.44 -4.14 -12.95
C GLU A 44 -18.72 -4.64 -11.67
N LEU A 45 -18.63 -3.80 -10.63
CA LEU A 45 -18.03 -4.17 -9.35
C LEU A 45 -18.83 -5.26 -8.64
N ARG A 46 -18.58 -6.53 -9.01
CA ARG A 46 -19.08 -7.71 -8.33
C ARG A 46 -17.96 -8.31 -7.48
N PHE A 47 -17.77 -7.75 -6.30
CA PHE A 47 -16.96 -8.40 -5.27
C PHE A 47 -17.85 -9.32 -4.43
N ASN A 48 -17.44 -10.58 -4.27
CA ASN A 48 -18.17 -11.58 -3.47
C ASN A 48 -17.82 -11.52 -1.97
N TYR A 49 -17.14 -10.46 -1.54
CA TYR A 49 -16.65 -10.26 -0.18
C TYR A 49 -17.35 -9.07 0.45
N ASP A 50 -17.19 -8.89 1.76
CA ASP A 50 -17.71 -7.72 2.48
C ASP A 50 -17.26 -6.44 1.78
N THR A 51 -18.19 -5.88 1.01
CA THR A 51 -17.93 -4.81 0.04
C THR A 51 -17.59 -3.50 0.74
N SER A 52 -17.79 -3.42 2.06
CA SER A 52 -17.58 -2.21 2.84
C SER A 52 -16.11 -1.80 2.95
N LEU A 53 -15.20 -2.77 3.05
CA LEU A 53 -13.77 -2.50 3.26
C LEU A 53 -12.98 -2.42 1.94
N ILE A 54 -13.48 -3.00 0.84
CA ILE A 54 -12.78 -3.00 -0.45
C ILE A 54 -12.50 -1.58 -0.96
N PRO A 55 -13.47 -0.63 -0.98
CA PRO A 55 -13.19 0.74 -1.38
C PRO A 55 -12.10 1.40 -0.53
N ILE A 56 -12.08 1.12 0.79
CA ILE A 56 -11.08 1.65 1.72
C ILE A 56 -9.71 1.08 1.40
N THR A 57 -9.63 -0.24 1.17
CA THR A 57 -8.40 -0.95 0.79
C THR A 57 -7.76 -0.30 -0.44
N ILE A 58 -8.55 -0.06 -1.49
CA ILE A 58 -8.07 0.44 -2.78
C ILE A 58 -7.74 1.93 -2.68
N PHE A 59 -8.62 2.71 -2.07
CA PHE A 59 -8.38 4.13 -1.90
C PHE A 59 -7.09 4.38 -1.12
N SER A 60 -6.89 3.66 -0.02
CA SER A 60 -5.68 3.77 0.80
C SER A 60 -4.45 3.27 0.04
N SER A 61 -4.58 2.20 -0.75
CA SER A 61 -3.53 1.66 -1.62
C SER A 61 -3.05 2.67 -2.65
N VAL A 62 -3.97 3.23 -3.44
CA VAL A 62 -3.68 4.17 -4.54
C VAL A 62 -3.16 5.48 -3.97
N PHE A 63 -3.86 6.06 -3.00
CA PHE A 63 -3.51 7.36 -2.43
C PHE A 63 -2.19 7.29 -1.65
N GLY A 64 -1.94 6.18 -0.95
CA GLY A 64 -0.67 5.91 -0.29
C GLY A 64 0.51 5.90 -1.28
N LYS A 65 0.37 5.20 -2.41
CA LYS A 65 1.39 5.18 -3.48
C LYS A 65 1.61 6.56 -4.09
N ILE A 66 0.54 7.30 -4.38
CA ILE A 66 0.65 8.68 -4.92
C ILE A 66 1.41 9.59 -3.94
N LEU A 67 1.11 9.52 -2.64
CA LEU A 67 1.83 10.30 -1.64
C LEU A 67 3.31 9.93 -1.58
N LEU A 68 3.65 8.63 -1.59
CA LEU A 68 5.04 8.18 -1.59
C LEU A 68 5.78 8.59 -2.87
N LEU A 69 5.18 8.40 -4.05
CA LEU A 69 5.73 8.85 -5.34
C LEU A 69 5.94 10.35 -5.35
N SER A 70 4.94 11.14 -4.92
CA SER A 70 5.09 12.59 -4.84
C SER A 70 6.25 12.97 -3.92
N SER A 71 6.40 12.31 -2.76
CA SER A 71 7.47 12.56 -1.80
C SER A 71 8.87 12.21 -2.31
N ILE A 72 8.99 11.47 -3.42
CA ILE A 72 10.25 11.16 -4.08
C ILE A 72 10.73 12.34 -4.94
N PHE A 73 9.82 13.05 -5.60
CA PHE A 73 10.15 14.15 -6.52
C PHE A 73 10.40 15.50 -5.83
N PHE A 74 9.98 15.65 -4.56
CA PHE A 74 10.17 16.90 -3.80
C PHE A 74 11.43 16.87 -2.93
N LYS A 75 12.01 18.06 -2.68
CA LYS A 75 13.15 18.24 -1.78
C LYS A 75 12.85 17.70 -0.38
N HIS A 76 13.85 17.05 0.22
CA HIS A 76 13.77 16.50 1.56
C HIS A 76 13.58 17.62 2.59
N THR A 77 12.35 17.76 3.06
CA THR A 77 11.87 18.75 4.03
C THR A 77 10.90 18.08 4.99
N SER A 78 10.62 18.71 6.14
CA SER A 78 9.60 18.26 7.10
C SER A 78 8.24 17.96 6.45
N LYS A 79 7.82 18.76 5.45
CA LYS A 79 6.58 18.49 4.69
C LYS A 79 6.64 17.17 3.91
N THR A 80 7.77 16.86 3.26
CA THR A 80 7.93 15.60 2.53
C THR A 80 8.06 14.38 3.45
N GLN A 81 8.66 14.53 4.64
CA GLN A 81 8.67 13.48 5.66
C GLN A 81 7.25 13.17 6.13
N ARG A 82 6.44 14.21 6.42
CA ARG A 82 5.03 14.03 6.79
C ARG A 82 4.23 13.33 5.70
N ARG A 83 4.41 13.71 4.43
CA ARG A 83 3.81 12.99 3.28
C ARG A 83 4.26 11.53 3.22
N THR A 84 5.52 11.25 3.49
CA THR A 84 6.06 9.88 3.54
C THR A 84 5.35 9.06 4.61
N ILE A 85 5.25 9.58 5.83
CA ILE A 85 4.58 8.92 6.95
C ILE A 85 3.11 8.65 6.63
N ILE A 86 2.37 9.66 6.16
CA ILE A 86 0.96 9.50 5.79
C ILE A 86 0.82 8.45 4.68
N GLY A 87 1.67 8.49 3.66
CA GLY A 87 1.67 7.50 2.58
C GLY A 87 1.88 6.08 3.08
N VAL A 88 2.88 5.86 3.95
CA VAL A 88 3.13 4.54 4.56
C VAL A 88 1.97 4.07 5.44
N VAL A 89 1.36 4.96 6.23
CA VAL A 89 0.20 4.61 7.07
C VAL A 89 -0.99 4.18 6.21
N LEU A 90 -1.26 4.87 5.09
CA LEU A 90 -2.32 4.47 4.17
C LEU A 90 -2.06 3.10 3.53
N LEU A 91 -0.81 2.82 3.15
CA LEU A 91 -0.45 1.48 2.66
C LEU A 91 -0.61 0.41 3.76
N LEU A 92 -0.31 0.73 5.01
CA LEU A 92 -0.53 -0.19 6.12
C LEU A 92 -2.03 -0.47 6.34
N VAL A 93 -2.87 0.57 6.28
CA VAL A 93 -4.33 0.42 6.36
C VAL A 93 -4.82 -0.49 5.23
N SER A 94 -4.36 -0.25 4.00
CA SER A 94 -4.69 -1.08 2.84
C SER A 94 -4.32 -2.56 3.04
N TYR A 95 -3.11 -2.83 3.55
CA TYR A 95 -2.67 -4.18 3.87
C TYR A 95 -3.53 -4.83 4.96
N ILE A 96 -3.79 -4.14 6.07
CA ILE A 96 -4.62 -4.67 7.17
C ILE A 96 -6.02 -5.00 6.65
N SER A 97 -6.64 -4.08 5.91
CA SER A 97 -7.97 -4.31 5.31
C SER A 97 -7.95 -5.50 4.35
N THR A 98 -6.88 -5.67 3.56
CA THR A 98 -6.72 -6.84 2.68
C THR A 98 -6.73 -8.16 3.47
N VAL A 99 -5.97 -8.22 4.56
CA VAL A 99 -5.90 -9.41 5.42
C VAL A 99 -7.26 -9.69 6.09
N LEU A 100 -7.97 -8.65 6.54
CA LEU A 100 -9.27 -8.80 7.20
C LEU A 100 -10.38 -9.28 6.26
N ILE A 101 -10.36 -8.86 4.99
CA ILE A 101 -11.36 -9.27 3.98
C ILE A 101 -11.09 -10.68 3.45
N SER A 102 -9.86 -11.19 3.58
CA SER A 102 -9.45 -12.46 2.96
C SER A 102 -10.01 -13.69 3.69
N GLU A 103 -10.51 -14.65 2.91
CA GLU A 103 -10.78 -16.03 3.35
C GLU A 103 -9.51 -16.71 3.89
N GLU A 104 -9.63 -17.77 4.69
CA GLU A 104 -8.50 -18.37 5.42
C GLU A 104 -7.30 -18.73 4.53
N ASP A 105 -7.53 -19.44 3.43
CA ASP A 105 -6.45 -19.85 2.51
C ASP A 105 -5.73 -18.65 1.88
N ILE A 106 -6.50 -17.64 1.45
CA ILE A 106 -5.96 -16.43 0.84
C ILE A 106 -5.27 -15.56 1.88
N ARG A 107 -5.82 -15.50 3.08
CA ARG A 107 -5.30 -14.68 4.18
C ARG A 107 -3.86 -15.08 4.51
N ILE A 108 -3.56 -16.37 4.52
CA ILE A 108 -2.19 -16.85 4.72
C ILE A 108 -1.27 -16.33 3.59
N LEU A 109 -1.72 -16.42 2.33
CA LEU A 109 -0.96 -15.90 1.19
C LEU A 109 -0.78 -14.38 1.23
N SER A 110 -1.82 -13.63 1.61
CA SER A 110 -1.79 -12.17 1.80
C SER A 110 -0.80 -11.78 2.89
N ILE A 111 -0.78 -12.52 4.02
CA ILE A 111 0.17 -12.28 5.11
C ILE A 111 1.60 -12.57 4.64
N LEU A 112 1.84 -13.73 4.01
CA LEU A 112 3.18 -14.13 3.56
C LEU A 112 3.73 -13.16 2.50
N SER A 113 2.91 -12.78 1.52
CA SER A 113 3.29 -11.79 0.50
C SER A 113 3.47 -10.38 1.06
N GLY A 114 2.86 -10.06 2.20
CA GLY A 114 3.01 -8.80 2.93
C GLY A 114 4.29 -8.67 3.76
N ILE A 115 5.01 -9.76 4.06
CA ILE A 115 6.20 -9.72 4.92
C ILE A 115 7.29 -8.76 4.40
N PRO A 116 7.69 -8.80 3.11
CA PRO A 116 8.69 -7.86 2.60
C PRO A 116 8.25 -6.39 2.73
N PHE A 117 6.97 -6.12 2.51
CA PHE A 117 6.38 -4.80 2.70
C PHE A 117 6.48 -4.33 4.16
N LEU A 118 6.14 -5.19 5.13
CA LEU A 118 6.20 -4.85 6.56
C LEU A 118 7.63 -4.56 7.04
N LEU A 119 8.63 -5.33 6.58
CA LEU A 119 10.03 -5.07 6.92
C LEU A 119 10.49 -3.70 6.41
N LEU A 120 10.15 -3.36 5.17
CA LEU A 120 10.49 -2.07 4.58
C LEU A 120 9.73 -0.90 5.22
N LEU A 121 8.52 -1.14 5.71
CA LEU A 121 7.75 -0.15 6.47
C LEU A 121 8.48 0.26 7.75
N VAL A 122 9.00 -0.70 8.51
CA VAL A 122 9.84 -0.43 9.69
C VAL A 122 11.10 0.35 9.30
N GLN A 123 11.75 -0.04 8.20
CA GLN A 123 12.93 0.66 7.70
C GLN A 123 12.64 2.13 7.33
N ILE A 124 11.51 2.42 6.68
CA ILE A 124 11.13 3.80 6.36
C ILE A 124 10.93 4.62 7.62
N PHE A 125 10.21 4.10 8.62
CA PHE A 125 10.04 4.81 9.89
C PHE A 125 11.38 5.13 10.54
N TYR A 126 12.27 4.15 10.65
CA TYR A 126 13.61 4.35 11.20
C TYR A 126 14.38 5.46 10.46
N LEU A 127 14.42 5.41 9.12
CA LEU A 127 15.14 6.39 8.31
C LEU A 127 14.54 7.80 8.40
N VAL A 128 13.21 7.92 8.50
CA VAL A 128 12.55 9.22 8.67
C VAL A 128 12.85 9.81 10.05
N PHE A 129 12.81 9.01 11.13
CA PHE A 129 13.14 9.48 12.48
C PHE A 129 14.61 9.88 12.60
N LEU A 130 15.53 9.09 12.05
CA LEU A 130 16.96 9.42 12.04
C LEU A 130 17.26 10.73 11.30
N SER A 131 16.53 10.99 10.20
CA SER A 131 16.71 12.24 9.45
C SER A 131 16.24 13.49 10.19
N LYS A 132 15.39 13.34 11.22
CA LYS A 132 14.91 14.45 12.06
C LYS A 132 15.90 14.82 13.16
N THR A 133 16.76 13.90 13.59
CA THR A 133 17.79 14.15 14.61
C THR A 133 19.06 14.79 14.05
N SER A 134 19.21 14.85 12.73
CA SER A 134 20.37 15.42 12.04
C SER A 134 20.17 16.85 11.51
N GLU A 135 18.97 17.43 11.67
CA GLU A 135 18.65 18.84 11.41
C GLU A 135 18.69 19.64 12.72
#